data_AF-A0A2G2WBD0-F1
#
_entry.id   AF-A0A2G2WBD0-F1
#
_cell.length_a   1.000
_cell.length_b   1.000
_cell.length_c   1.000
_cell.angle_alpha   90.00
_cell.angle_beta   90.00
_cell.angle_gamma   90.00
#
_symmetry.space_group_name_H-M   'P 1'
#
loop_
_entity.id
_entity.type
_entity.pdbx_description
1 polymer ?
#
loop_
_entity_poly.entity_id
_entity_poly.type
_entity_poly.pdbx_seq_one_letter_code
_entity_poly.pdbx_strand_id
1 'polypeptide(L)'
;MMKAKEYLFFLMSSYKATRDDARAIVDSLIMVITTTKIKSVCNLGVWCISMQQFNSSLLDANFQSLLRAITYALDNPIGSLSITFEALQAVMKLASTSAENMRAMSNIWATPVYRRLVSSDKRERDMSERCLQKVLSEICPPPVILSKALVIDLKKTLLFMMEELLNQGLKIQTLQVWKWFMRLLGPYGMKNKHLVNKLLNIPEQTFTDLDPQIQNASLLCYSFSKFDA
;
A
#
# COMPACT_ATOMS: atom_id res chain seq x y z
N MET A 1 -0.83 22.03 -12.92
CA MET A 1 -1.64 20.90 -12.40
C MET A 1 -2.58 21.33 -11.27
N MET A 2 -2.13 22.11 -10.27
CA MET A 2 -2.97 22.59 -9.15
C MET A 2 -4.24 23.33 -9.61
N LYS A 3 -4.12 24.33 -10.49
CA LYS A 3 -5.29 25.04 -11.07
C LYS A 3 -6.27 24.14 -11.83
N ALA A 4 -5.77 23.10 -12.52
CA ALA A 4 -6.62 22.16 -13.26
C ALA A 4 -7.40 21.24 -12.30
N LYS A 5 -6.77 20.84 -11.19
CA LYS A 5 -7.42 20.08 -10.12
C LYS A 5 -8.50 20.90 -9.40
N GLU A 6 -8.23 22.16 -9.10
CA GLU A 6 -9.22 23.07 -8.50
C GLU A 6 -10.44 23.27 -9.40
N TYR A 7 -10.22 23.48 -10.69
CA TYR A 7 -11.31 23.63 -11.67
C TYR A 7 -12.12 22.33 -11.84
N LEU A 8 -11.45 21.17 -11.92
CA LEU A 8 -12.13 19.88 -11.98
C LEU A 8 -12.92 19.59 -10.68
N PHE A 9 -12.35 19.91 -9.53
CA PHE A 9 -13.02 19.75 -8.24
C PHE A 9 -14.32 20.56 -8.19
N PHE A 10 -14.25 21.82 -8.61
CA PHE A 10 -15.41 22.69 -8.70
C PHE A 10 -16.49 22.14 -9.65
N LEU A 11 -16.10 21.67 -10.84
CA LEU A 11 -17.01 21.04 -11.79
C LEU A 11 -17.64 19.74 -11.26
N MET A 12 -16.84 18.86 -10.66
CA MET A 12 -17.33 17.61 -10.08
C MET A 12 -18.26 17.83 -8.87
N SER A 13 -18.03 18.91 -8.11
CA SER A 13 -18.87 19.25 -6.96
C SER A 13 -20.23 19.86 -7.34
N SER A 14 -20.36 20.40 -8.56
CA SER A 14 -21.57 21.07 -9.05
C SER A 14 -22.45 20.20 -9.94
N TYR A 15 -21.91 19.11 -10.49
CA TYR A 15 -22.63 18.21 -11.40
C TYR A 15 -23.35 17.08 -10.66
N LYS A 16 -24.69 17.04 -10.73
CA LYS A 16 -25.51 15.90 -10.27
C LYS A 16 -25.63 14.87 -11.40
N ALA A 17 -24.69 13.93 -11.46
CA ALA A 17 -24.74 12.83 -12.42
C ALA A 17 -25.89 11.86 -12.13
N THR A 18 -26.56 11.35 -13.17
CA THR A 18 -27.42 10.16 -13.02
C THR A 18 -26.55 8.91 -12.81
N ARG A 19 -27.16 7.78 -12.43
CA ARG A 19 -26.41 6.53 -12.18
C ARG A 19 -25.67 6.02 -13.43
N ASP A 20 -26.28 6.18 -14.60
CA ASP A 20 -25.72 5.73 -15.87
C ASP A 20 -24.60 6.66 -16.36
N ASP A 21 -24.75 7.97 -16.17
CA ASP A 21 -23.68 8.95 -16.44
C ASP A 21 -22.45 8.65 -15.58
N ALA A 22 -22.68 8.35 -14.30
CA ALA A 22 -21.59 8.09 -13.37
C ALA A 22 -20.82 6.80 -13.71
N ARG A 23 -21.51 5.75 -14.19
CA ARG A 23 -20.86 4.53 -14.68
C ARG A 23 -20.02 4.81 -15.93
N ALA A 24 -20.58 5.51 -16.92
CA ALA A 24 -19.84 5.86 -18.14
C ALA A 24 -18.59 6.71 -17.86
N ILE A 25 -18.67 7.63 -16.89
CA ILE A 25 -17.53 8.42 -16.41
C ILE A 25 -16.47 7.51 -15.78
N VAL A 26 -16.87 6.58 -14.92
CA VAL A 26 -15.94 5.64 -14.26
C VAL A 26 -15.25 4.74 -15.30
N ASP A 27 -15.99 4.18 -16.26
CA ASP A 27 -15.42 3.35 -17.31
C ASP A 27 -14.41 4.12 -18.17
N SER A 28 -14.77 5.35 -18.55
CA SER A 28 -13.88 6.25 -19.29
C SER A 28 -12.62 6.57 -18.51
N LEU A 29 -12.75 6.84 -17.20
CA LEU A 29 -11.64 7.14 -16.32
C LEU A 29 -10.66 5.96 -16.21
N ILE A 30 -11.19 4.75 -16.04
CA ILE A 30 -10.41 3.52 -15.93
C ILE A 30 -9.67 3.25 -17.24
N MET A 31 -10.36 3.38 -18.37
CA MET A 31 -9.76 3.23 -19.69
C MET A 31 -8.60 4.22 -19.87
N VAL A 32 -8.80 5.49 -19.54
CA VAL A 32 -7.75 6.51 -19.63
C VAL A 32 -6.56 6.16 -18.74
N ILE A 33 -6.77 5.80 -17.47
CA ILE A 33 -5.67 5.48 -16.54
C ILE A 33 -4.85 4.30 -17.04
N THR A 34 -5.51 3.24 -17.51
CA THR A 34 -4.87 1.96 -17.87
C THR A 34 -4.26 1.92 -19.27
N THR A 35 -4.56 2.90 -20.13
CA THR A 35 -4.05 2.93 -21.52
C THR A 35 -3.10 4.09 -21.79
N THR A 36 -3.22 5.19 -21.04
CA THR A 36 -2.39 6.37 -21.29
C THR A 36 -0.92 6.12 -20.96
N LYS A 37 -0.04 6.68 -21.79
CA LYS A 37 1.40 6.80 -21.52
C LYS A 37 1.78 8.19 -21.02
N ILE A 38 0.82 9.10 -20.92
CA ILE A 38 1.05 10.49 -20.55
C ILE A 38 0.94 10.63 -19.03
N LYS A 39 2.06 10.95 -18.37
CA LYS A 39 2.16 11.10 -16.92
C LYS A 39 1.06 11.99 -16.32
N SER A 40 0.85 13.17 -16.89
CA SER A 40 -0.13 14.15 -16.37
C SER A 40 -1.57 13.63 -16.46
N VAL A 41 -1.90 12.91 -17.52
CA VAL A 41 -3.23 12.31 -17.73
C VAL A 41 -3.46 11.18 -16.73
N CYS A 42 -2.50 10.27 -16.58
CA CYS A 42 -2.60 9.20 -15.57
C CYS A 42 -2.72 9.77 -14.16
N ASN A 43 -1.88 10.76 -13.82
CA ASN A 43 -1.91 11.39 -12.50
C ASN A 43 -3.25 12.07 -12.21
N LEU A 44 -3.80 12.81 -13.17
CA LEU A 44 -5.12 13.44 -13.01
C LEU A 44 -6.22 12.40 -12.89
N GLY A 45 -6.18 11.33 -13.71
CA GLY A 45 -7.16 10.27 -13.66
C GLY A 45 -7.22 9.58 -12.30
N VAL A 46 -6.07 9.24 -11.74
CA VAL A 46 -5.98 8.62 -10.40
C VAL A 46 -6.42 9.59 -9.30
N TRP A 47 -6.09 10.88 -9.43
CA TRP A 47 -6.57 11.91 -8.51
C TRP A 47 -8.09 12.06 -8.53
N CYS A 48 -8.75 11.91 -9.69
CA CYS A 48 -10.22 11.89 -9.74
C CYS A 48 -10.79 10.73 -8.91
N ILE A 49 -10.14 9.56 -8.89
CA ILE A 49 -10.54 8.43 -8.05
C ILE A 49 -10.36 8.74 -6.55
N SER A 50 -9.34 9.49 -6.15
CA SER A 50 -9.13 9.82 -4.73
C SER A 50 -10.11 10.89 -4.23
N MET A 51 -10.60 11.77 -5.11
CA MET A 51 -11.50 12.87 -4.78
C MET A 51 -12.99 12.58 -4.97
N GLN A 52 -13.32 11.43 -5.56
CA GLN A 52 -14.71 11.02 -5.81
C GLN A 52 -15.58 11.05 -4.54
N GLN A 53 -16.88 11.33 -4.73
CA GLN A 53 -17.91 11.33 -3.68
C GLN A 53 -19.11 10.44 -4.08
N PHE A 54 -18.84 9.34 -4.77
CA PHE A 54 -19.83 8.35 -5.14
C PHE A 54 -20.49 7.77 -3.88
N ASN A 55 -21.81 7.55 -3.97
CA ASN A 55 -22.52 6.82 -2.92
C ASN A 55 -22.11 5.34 -2.91
N SER A 56 -22.39 4.64 -1.80
CA SER A 56 -22.02 3.22 -1.62
C SER A 56 -22.47 2.36 -2.79
N SER A 57 -23.72 2.50 -3.26
CA SER A 57 -24.25 1.66 -4.33
C SER A 57 -23.46 1.78 -5.65
N LEU A 58 -22.96 2.97 -5.98
CA LEU A 58 -22.15 3.21 -7.17
C LEU A 58 -20.71 2.72 -6.96
N LEU A 59 -20.16 2.89 -5.76
CA LEU A 59 -18.85 2.35 -5.42
C LEU A 59 -18.84 0.84 -5.49
N ASP A 60 -19.80 0.17 -4.87
CA ASP A 60 -19.90 -1.28 -4.85
C ASP A 60 -20.06 -1.85 -6.25
N ALA A 61 -20.90 -1.21 -7.09
CA ALA A 61 -21.10 -1.63 -8.47
C ALA A 61 -19.86 -1.50 -9.36
N ASN A 62 -18.91 -0.62 -9.01
CA ASN A 62 -17.72 -0.34 -9.82
C ASN A 62 -16.39 -0.66 -9.09
N PHE A 63 -16.47 -1.27 -7.90
CA PHE A 63 -15.32 -1.41 -7.00
C PHE A 63 -14.13 -2.10 -7.67
N GLN A 64 -14.39 -3.22 -8.33
CA GLN A 64 -13.35 -4.02 -9.01
C GLN A 64 -12.65 -3.20 -10.10
N SER A 65 -13.42 -2.45 -10.88
CA SER A 65 -12.92 -1.64 -11.99
C SER A 65 -12.08 -0.46 -11.45
N LEU A 66 -12.53 0.19 -10.38
CA LEU A 66 -11.76 1.23 -9.68
C LEU A 66 -10.46 0.68 -9.08
N LEU A 67 -10.53 -0.47 -8.40
CA LEU A 67 -9.38 -1.12 -7.80
C LEU A 67 -8.34 -1.51 -8.85
N ARG A 68 -8.78 -1.99 -10.03
CA ARG A 68 -7.91 -2.29 -11.16
C ARG A 68 -7.14 -1.05 -11.63
N ALA A 69 -7.81 0.09 -11.78
CA ALA A 69 -7.15 1.33 -12.18
C ALA A 69 -6.14 1.82 -11.14
N ILE A 70 -6.49 1.75 -9.85
CA ILE A 70 -5.56 2.10 -8.76
C ILE A 70 -4.36 1.14 -8.75
N THR A 71 -4.59 -0.16 -8.91
CA THR A 71 -3.53 -1.17 -8.92
C THR A 71 -2.57 -0.95 -10.09
N TYR A 72 -3.08 -0.66 -11.28
CA TYR A 72 -2.25 -0.28 -12.43
C TYR A 72 -1.38 0.96 -12.13
N ALA A 73 -1.97 1.99 -11.50
CA ALA A 73 -1.23 3.18 -11.11
C ALA A 73 -0.19 2.89 -10.01
N LEU A 74 -0.50 1.97 -9.08
CA LEU A 74 0.43 1.46 -8.07
C LEU A 74 1.53 0.59 -8.67
N ASP A 75 1.31 -0.15 -9.76
CA ASP A 75 2.39 -0.83 -10.47
C ASP A 75 3.31 0.18 -11.17
N ASN A 76 2.82 1.41 -11.35
CA ASN A 76 3.56 2.58 -11.82
C ASN A 76 4.36 2.32 -13.11
N PRO A 77 3.72 1.84 -14.20
CA PRO A 77 4.40 1.55 -15.46
C PRO A 77 5.04 2.79 -16.11
N ILE A 78 4.59 3.99 -15.72
CA ILE A 78 5.15 5.28 -16.17
C ILE A 78 6.42 5.65 -15.39
N GLY A 79 6.70 5.01 -14.24
CA GLY A 79 7.87 5.28 -13.42
C GLY A 79 7.80 6.63 -12.69
N SER A 80 6.61 7.11 -12.33
CA SER A 80 6.43 8.41 -11.69
C SER A 80 5.93 8.33 -10.24
N LEU A 81 6.76 8.82 -9.29
CA LEU A 81 6.40 8.94 -7.88
C LEU A 81 5.11 9.70 -7.63
N SER A 82 4.81 10.74 -8.41
CA SER A 82 3.56 11.48 -8.24
C SER A 82 2.34 10.62 -8.54
N ILE A 83 2.42 9.68 -9.49
CA ILE A 83 1.33 8.74 -9.78
C ILE A 83 1.18 7.76 -8.62
N THR A 84 2.28 7.19 -8.12
CA THR A 84 2.27 6.34 -6.92
C THR A 84 1.59 7.03 -5.75
N PHE A 85 1.90 8.31 -5.49
CA PHE A 85 1.32 9.04 -4.36
C PHE A 85 -0.18 9.26 -4.52
N GLU A 86 -0.66 9.64 -5.70
CA GLU A 86 -2.10 9.75 -5.94
C GLU A 86 -2.79 8.39 -5.80
N ALA A 87 -2.16 7.31 -6.24
CA ALA A 87 -2.70 5.97 -6.11
C ALA A 87 -2.81 5.53 -4.65
N LEU A 88 -1.82 5.86 -3.81
CA LEU A 88 -1.89 5.67 -2.36
C LEU A 88 -3.03 6.47 -1.72
N GLN A 89 -3.27 7.72 -2.16
CA GLN A 89 -4.44 8.48 -1.70
C GLN A 89 -5.75 7.81 -2.11
N ALA A 90 -5.83 7.29 -3.32
CA ALA A 90 -7.00 6.56 -3.80
C ALA A 90 -7.24 5.26 -3.00
N VAL A 91 -6.19 4.53 -2.59
CA VAL A 91 -6.29 3.39 -1.67
C VAL A 91 -6.93 3.82 -0.35
N MET A 92 -6.43 4.89 0.28
CA MET A 92 -6.97 5.38 1.56
C MET A 92 -8.42 5.85 1.42
N LYS A 93 -8.77 6.45 0.28
CA LYS A 93 -10.15 6.82 -0.03
C LYS A 93 -11.07 5.61 -0.15
N LEU A 94 -10.67 4.57 -0.90
CA LEU A 94 -11.47 3.35 -1.02
C LEU A 94 -11.55 2.59 0.31
N ALA A 95 -10.48 2.53 1.09
CA ALA A 95 -10.48 1.89 2.40
C ALA A 95 -11.50 2.53 3.36
N SER A 96 -11.60 3.86 3.36
CA SER A 96 -12.57 4.58 4.20
C SER A 96 -14.01 4.53 3.71
N THR A 97 -14.24 4.19 2.44
CA THR A 97 -15.59 4.19 1.84
C THR A 97 -16.13 2.80 1.51
N SER A 98 -15.26 1.78 1.46
CA SER A 98 -15.62 0.40 1.12
C SER A 98 -14.67 -0.59 1.83
N ALA A 99 -14.65 -0.52 3.16
CA ALA A 99 -13.70 -1.26 4.02
C ALA A 99 -13.77 -2.78 3.81
N GLU A 100 -14.96 -3.35 3.68
CA GLU A 100 -15.15 -4.79 3.49
C GLU A 100 -14.54 -5.28 2.17
N ASN A 101 -14.83 -4.59 1.06
CA ASN A 101 -14.28 -4.91 -0.25
C ASN A 101 -12.75 -4.74 -0.28
N MET A 102 -12.24 -3.67 0.32
CA MET A 102 -10.79 -3.44 0.43
C MET A 102 -10.11 -4.52 1.27
N ARG A 103 -10.75 -4.98 2.35
CA ARG A 103 -10.24 -6.09 3.17
C ARG A 103 -10.24 -7.40 2.38
N ALA A 104 -11.31 -7.70 1.65
CA ALA A 104 -11.44 -8.90 0.82
C ALA A 104 -10.39 -8.97 -0.30
N MET A 105 -10.05 -7.82 -0.90
CA MET A 105 -9.09 -7.69 -2.01
C MET A 105 -7.71 -7.18 -1.58
N SER A 106 -7.38 -7.31 -0.30
CA SER A 106 -6.12 -6.80 0.28
C SER A 106 -4.86 -7.39 -0.37
N ASN A 107 -4.89 -8.62 -0.85
CA ASN A 107 -3.78 -9.24 -1.59
C ASN A 107 -3.53 -8.61 -2.98
N ILE A 108 -4.44 -7.77 -3.49
CA ILE A 108 -4.28 -7.10 -4.78
C ILE A 108 -3.63 -5.73 -4.54
N TRP A 109 -4.27 -4.87 -3.75
CA TRP A 109 -3.81 -3.50 -3.58
C TRP A 109 -2.71 -3.34 -2.53
N ALA A 110 -2.70 -4.12 -1.45
CA ALA A 110 -1.71 -3.94 -0.39
C ALA A 110 -0.34 -4.46 -0.83
N THR A 111 -0.32 -5.43 -1.75
CA THR A 111 0.91 -6.01 -2.31
C THR A 111 1.87 -4.99 -2.91
N PRO A 112 1.49 -4.18 -3.91
CA PRO A 112 2.36 -3.13 -4.41
C PRO A 112 2.67 -2.05 -3.36
N VAL A 113 1.84 -1.87 -2.32
CA VAL A 113 2.10 -0.90 -1.24
C VAL A 113 3.17 -1.42 -0.27
N TYR A 114 3.03 -2.61 0.31
CA TYR A 114 4.01 -3.13 1.27
C TYR A 114 5.36 -3.44 0.61
N ARG A 115 5.38 -3.78 -0.69
CA ARG A 115 6.64 -3.98 -1.44
C ARG A 115 7.51 -2.72 -1.47
N ARG A 116 6.91 -1.54 -1.39
CA ARG A 116 7.63 -0.26 -1.39
C ARG A 116 8.27 0.07 -0.05
N LEU A 117 7.93 -0.65 1.02
CA LEU A 117 8.60 -0.47 2.32
C LEU A 117 10.10 -0.78 2.22
N VAL A 118 10.51 -1.66 1.30
CA VAL A 118 11.92 -1.98 1.04
C VAL A 118 12.55 -1.15 -0.10
N SER A 119 11.86 -0.13 -0.63
CA SER A 119 12.43 0.74 -1.67
C SER A 119 13.68 1.46 -1.16
N SER A 120 14.66 1.73 -2.03
CA SER A 120 15.82 2.58 -1.69
C SER A 120 15.42 4.07 -1.59
N ASP A 121 14.34 4.48 -2.25
CA ASP A 121 13.80 5.84 -2.18
C ASP A 121 13.05 6.07 -0.85
N LYS A 122 13.54 7.04 -0.06
CA LYS A 122 12.94 7.39 1.24
C LYS A 122 11.49 7.84 1.10
N ARG A 123 11.16 8.62 0.08
CA ARG A 123 9.80 9.17 -0.09
C ARG A 123 8.81 8.06 -0.43
N GLU A 124 9.21 7.07 -1.23
CA GLU A 124 8.38 5.89 -1.48
C GLU A 124 8.08 5.12 -0.20
N ARG A 125 9.12 4.84 0.62
CA ARG A 125 8.95 4.15 1.90
C ARG A 125 7.99 4.92 2.81
N ASP A 126 8.25 6.20 3.06
CA ASP A 126 7.48 7.02 4.00
C ASP A 126 6.01 7.17 3.58
N MET A 127 5.73 7.27 2.27
CA MET A 127 4.37 7.41 1.77
C MET A 127 3.60 6.09 1.82
N SER A 128 4.29 4.98 1.53
CA SER A 128 3.70 3.64 1.59
C SER A 128 3.40 3.24 3.03
N GLU A 129 4.32 3.52 3.96
CA GLU A 129 4.09 3.34 5.39
C GLU A 129 2.90 4.17 5.89
N ARG A 130 2.85 5.47 5.54
CA ARG A 130 1.71 6.32 5.91
C ARG A 130 0.38 5.80 5.37
N CYS A 131 0.37 5.25 4.16
CA CYS A 131 -0.81 4.59 3.61
C CYS A 131 -1.22 3.40 4.48
N LEU A 132 -0.29 2.49 4.79
CA LEU A 132 -0.56 1.30 5.62
C LEU A 132 -1.02 1.66 7.04
N GLN A 133 -0.46 2.72 7.64
CA GLN A 133 -0.90 3.23 8.94
C GLN A 133 -2.35 3.70 8.90
N LYS A 134 -2.75 4.41 7.84
CA LYS A 134 -4.11 4.93 7.70
C LYS A 134 -5.15 3.87 7.38
N VAL A 135 -4.75 2.76 6.76
CA VAL A 135 -5.64 1.64 6.44
C VAL A 135 -5.51 0.46 7.41
N LEU A 136 -4.88 0.72 8.56
CA LEU A 136 -4.52 -0.33 9.52
C LEU A 136 -5.76 -1.01 10.10
N SER A 137 -6.80 -0.25 10.43
CA SER A 137 -8.06 -0.77 10.99
C SER A 137 -8.79 -1.70 10.01
N GLU A 138 -8.60 -1.52 8.72
CA GLU A 138 -9.28 -2.28 7.67
C GLU A 138 -8.54 -3.61 7.40
N ILE A 139 -7.22 -3.61 7.56
CA ILE A 139 -6.38 -4.79 7.30
C ILE A 139 -5.94 -5.54 8.55
N CYS A 140 -6.14 -5.04 9.77
CA CYS A 140 -5.77 -5.74 11.00
C CYS A 140 -7.01 -6.20 11.80
N PRO A 141 -7.08 -7.47 12.24
CA PRO A 141 -6.10 -8.55 12.02
C PRO A 141 -5.97 -8.90 10.52
N PRO A 142 -4.80 -9.35 10.03
CA PRO A 142 -4.57 -9.58 8.61
C PRO A 142 -5.50 -10.66 8.03
N PRO A 143 -6.21 -10.38 6.92
CA PRO A 143 -6.88 -11.42 6.15
C PRO A 143 -5.87 -12.46 5.69
N VAL A 144 -6.23 -13.74 5.78
CA VAL A 144 -5.32 -14.85 5.39
C VAL A 144 -4.83 -14.71 3.95
N ILE A 145 -5.64 -14.14 3.05
CA ILE A 145 -5.26 -13.92 1.65
C ILE A 145 -4.08 -12.92 1.53
N LEU A 146 -4.05 -11.88 2.36
CA LEU A 146 -2.96 -10.92 2.43
C LEU A 146 -1.68 -11.57 2.99
N SER A 147 -1.80 -12.29 4.10
CA SER A 147 -0.65 -12.97 4.71
C SER A 147 -0.04 -14.02 3.76
N LYS A 148 -0.87 -14.74 2.98
CA LYS A 148 -0.40 -15.66 1.94
C LYS A 148 0.39 -14.94 0.85
N ALA A 149 -0.12 -13.80 0.35
CA ALA A 149 0.57 -13.00 -0.66
C ALA A 149 1.94 -12.50 -0.14
N LEU A 150 1.98 -12.02 1.11
CA LEU A 150 3.21 -11.57 1.74
C LEU A 150 4.23 -12.71 1.91
N VAL A 151 3.81 -13.92 2.31
CA VAL A 151 4.71 -15.09 2.41
C VAL A 151 5.37 -15.39 1.07
N ILE A 152 4.63 -15.29 -0.04
CA ILE A 152 5.17 -15.52 -1.38
C ILE A 152 6.23 -14.47 -1.70
N ASP A 153 5.94 -13.19 -1.46
CA ASP A 153 6.87 -12.10 -1.74
C ASP A 153 8.12 -12.12 -0.85
N LEU A 154 7.96 -12.43 0.43
CA LEU A 154 9.06 -12.62 1.37
C LEU A 154 10.04 -13.70 0.92
N LYS A 155 9.52 -14.84 0.47
CA LYS A 155 10.35 -15.94 -0.04
C LYS A 155 11.03 -15.62 -1.36
N LYS A 156 10.40 -14.79 -2.20
CA LYS A 156 10.91 -14.48 -3.54
C LYS A 156 11.92 -13.35 -3.55
N THR A 157 11.61 -12.24 -2.88
CA THR A 157 12.39 -11.00 -3.03
C THR A 157 12.51 -10.18 -1.75
N LEU A 158 11.45 -10.03 -0.95
CA LEU A 158 11.44 -9.00 0.10
C LEU A 158 12.45 -9.25 1.23
N LEU A 159 12.72 -10.52 1.59
CA LEU A 159 13.72 -10.82 2.61
C LEU A 159 15.13 -10.37 2.15
N PHE A 160 15.48 -10.69 0.89
CA PHE A 160 16.74 -10.25 0.29
C PHE A 160 16.85 -8.71 0.26
N MET A 161 15.78 -8.01 -0.15
CA MET A 161 15.77 -6.55 -0.17
C MET A 161 15.95 -5.94 1.24
N MET A 162 15.44 -6.58 2.29
CA MET A 162 15.67 -6.14 3.68
C MET A 162 17.13 -6.29 4.08
N GLU A 163 17.79 -7.39 3.68
CA GLU A 163 19.23 -7.60 3.91
C GLU A 163 20.05 -6.54 3.16
N GLU A 164 19.67 -6.17 1.94
CA GLU A 164 20.32 -5.08 1.20
C GLU A 164 20.18 -3.72 1.90
N LEU A 165 19.00 -3.38 2.43
CA LEU A 165 18.81 -2.16 3.22
C LEU A 165 19.70 -2.15 4.47
N LEU A 166 19.82 -3.31 5.14
CA LEU A 166 20.68 -3.46 6.30
C LEU A 166 22.15 -3.22 5.94
N ASN A 167 22.62 -3.80 4.84
CA ASN A 167 23.98 -3.64 4.32
C ASN A 167 24.29 -2.19 3.87
N GLN A 168 23.27 -1.44 3.46
CA GLN A 168 23.38 0.00 3.16
C GLN A 168 23.38 0.89 4.41
N GLY A 169 23.30 0.31 5.62
CA GLY A 169 23.26 1.05 6.87
C GLY A 169 21.88 1.60 7.24
N LEU A 170 20.81 1.26 6.49
CA LEU A 170 19.43 1.68 6.76
C LEU A 170 18.78 0.79 7.82
N LYS A 171 19.45 0.64 8.96
CA LYS A 171 19.11 -0.34 10.01
C LYS A 171 17.76 -0.05 10.66
N ILE A 172 17.51 1.19 11.09
CA ILE A 172 16.22 1.60 11.67
C ILE A 172 15.08 1.37 10.68
N GLN A 173 15.27 1.73 9.41
CA GLN A 173 14.25 1.56 8.38
C GLN A 173 13.96 0.07 8.17
N THR A 174 15.00 -0.77 8.10
CA THR A 174 14.85 -2.22 7.98
C THR A 174 14.06 -2.82 9.14
N LEU A 175 14.31 -2.36 10.37
CA LEU A 175 13.55 -2.77 11.56
C LEU A 175 12.07 -2.33 11.49
N GLN A 176 11.77 -1.16 10.93
CA GLN A 176 10.38 -0.73 10.70
C GLN A 176 9.68 -1.60 9.66
N VAL A 177 10.36 -1.92 8.55
CA VAL A 177 9.84 -2.86 7.54
C VAL A 177 9.54 -4.22 8.18
N TRP A 178 10.46 -4.71 9.00
CA TRP A 178 10.29 -5.97 9.72
C TRP A 178 9.01 -5.96 10.57
N LYS A 179 8.75 -4.89 11.32
CA LYS A 179 7.53 -4.75 12.14
C LYS A 179 6.27 -4.83 11.28
N TRP A 180 6.27 -4.17 10.12
CA TRP A 180 5.16 -4.24 9.17
C TRP A 180 4.93 -5.66 8.66
N PHE A 181 5.99 -6.35 8.23
CA PHE A 181 5.84 -7.71 7.70
C PHE A 181 5.38 -8.68 8.77
N MET A 182 5.89 -8.60 10.00
CA MET A 182 5.38 -9.42 11.10
C MET A 182 3.92 -9.15 11.41
N ARG A 183 3.50 -7.88 11.43
CA ARG A 183 2.10 -7.51 11.63
C ARG A 183 1.18 -8.04 10.52
N LEU A 184 1.61 -7.98 9.26
CA LEU A 184 0.83 -8.44 8.11
C LEU A 184 0.84 -9.98 7.96
N LEU A 185 1.86 -10.67 8.48
CA LEU A 185 1.84 -12.11 8.64
C LEU A 185 0.81 -12.52 9.70
N GLY A 186 0.78 -11.81 10.84
CA GLY A 186 -0.09 -12.11 11.97
C GLY A 186 -0.05 -13.60 12.35
N PRO A 187 -1.20 -14.20 12.75
CA PRO A 187 -1.27 -15.61 13.13
C PRO A 187 -0.88 -16.59 12.01
N TYR A 188 -0.93 -16.15 10.74
CA TYR A 188 -0.50 -16.99 9.61
C TYR A 188 1.02 -17.23 9.60
N GLY A 189 1.79 -16.37 10.28
CA GLY A 189 3.22 -16.56 10.52
C GLY A 189 3.52 -17.89 11.20
N MET A 190 2.66 -18.34 12.13
CA MET A 190 2.82 -19.62 12.84
C MET A 190 2.72 -20.85 11.94
N LYS A 191 2.10 -20.73 10.75
CA LYS A 191 2.09 -21.76 9.71
C LYS A 191 3.36 -21.76 8.85
N ASN A 192 4.20 -20.74 8.98
CA ASN A 192 5.42 -20.52 8.20
C ASN A 192 6.63 -20.26 9.13
N LYS A 193 6.76 -21.04 10.21
CA LYS A 193 7.80 -20.86 11.24
C LYS A 193 9.22 -20.71 10.68
N HIS A 194 9.58 -21.50 9.66
CA HIS A 194 10.88 -21.39 9.01
C HIS A 194 11.13 -20.01 8.39
N LEU A 195 10.10 -19.39 7.80
CA LEU A 195 10.20 -18.03 7.25
C LEU A 195 10.27 -16.99 8.36
N VAL A 196 9.46 -17.14 9.41
CA VAL A 196 9.50 -16.25 10.59
C VAL A 196 10.89 -16.29 11.24
N ASN A 197 11.50 -17.47 11.38
CA ASN A 197 12.86 -17.61 11.89
C ASN A 197 13.89 -16.88 11.02
N LYS A 198 13.77 -16.97 9.69
CA LYS A 198 14.64 -16.18 8.79
C LYS A 198 14.45 -14.68 8.97
N LEU A 199 13.22 -14.23 9.18
CA LEU A 199 12.93 -12.83 9.48
C LEU A 199 13.53 -12.40 10.83
N LEU A 200 13.52 -13.27 11.86
CA LEU A 200 14.10 -12.97 13.17
C LEU A 200 15.62 -12.70 13.12
N ASN A 201 16.32 -13.26 12.14
CA ASN A 201 17.74 -12.97 11.94
C ASN A 201 18.01 -11.47 11.68
N ILE A 202 17.04 -10.71 11.16
CA ILE A 202 17.20 -9.27 10.87
C ILE A 202 17.41 -8.46 12.16
N PRO A 203 16.48 -8.44 13.13
CA PRO A 203 16.71 -7.75 14.40
C PRO A 203 17.83 -8.38 15.24
N GLU A 204 18.10 -9.67 15.10
CA GLU A 204 19.21 -10.33 15.82
C GLU A 204 20.59 -9.78 15.43
N GLN A 205 20.79 -9.50 14.13
CA GLN A 205 22.02 -8.90 13.62
C GLN A 205 22.25 -7.46 14.11
N THR A 206 21.20 -6.77 14.58
CA THR A 206 21.28 -5.37 15.03
C THR A 206 21.35 -5.22 16.55
N PHE A 207 21.36 -6.32 17.32
CA PHE A 207 21.49 -6.26 18.78
C PHE A 207 22.83 -5.74 19.26
N THR A 208 23.91 -6.07 18.55
CA THR A 208 25.27 -5.65 18.92
C THR A 208 25.66 -4.31 18.29
N ASP A 209 24.70 -3.57 17.75
CA ASP A 209 24.96 -2.25 17.19
C ASP A 209 25.45 -1.28 18.27
N LEU A 210 26.31 -0.33 17.91
CA LEU A 210 26.82 0.68 18.85
C LEU A 210 25.80 1.81 19.10
N ASP A 211 24.84 2.01 18.19
CA ASP A 211 23.79 3.01 18.33
C ASP A 211 22.68 2.51 19.29
N PRO A 212 22.46 3.18 20.44
CA PRO A 212 21.39 2.82 21.37
C PRO A 212 19.99 2.86 20.76
N GLN A 213 19.76 3.71 19.75
CA GLN A 213 18.46 3.76 19.07
C GLN A 213 18.20 2.48 18.28
N ILE A 214 19.24 1.92 17.65
CA ILE A 214 19.16 0.67 16.90
C ILE A 214 18.96 -0.50 17.86
N GLN A 215 19.69 -0.55 18.97
CA GLN A 215 19.51 -1.58 20.00
C GLN A 215 18.07 -1.58 20.54
N ASN A 216 17.55 -0.42 20.92
CA ASN A 216 16.18 -0.26 21.42
C ASN A 216 15.14 -0.69 20.38
N ALA A 217 15.31 -0.27 19.11
CA ALA A 217 14.41 -0.68 18.04
C ALA A 217 14.43 -2.20 17.81
N SER A 218 15.60 -2.83 17.91
CA SER A 218 15.79 -4.28 17.77
C SER A 218 15.09 -5.05 18.88
N LEU A 219 15.27 -4.61 20.14
CA LEU A 219 14.61 -5.18 21.32
C LEU A 219 13.08 -5.11 21.18
N LEU A 220 12.55 -3.99 20.72
CA LEU A 220 11.11 -3.83 20.45
C LEU A 220 10.60 -4.75 19.34
N CYS A 221 11.38 -4.99 18.29
CA CYS A 221 11.02 -5.98 17.26
C CYS A 221 10.95 -7.38 17.86
N TYR A 222 11.98 -7.75 18.62
CA TYR A 222 12.08 -9.08 19.19
C TYR A 222 10.96 -9.38 20.20
N SER A 223 10.60 -8.40 21.04
CA SER A 223 9.45 -8.56 21.95
C SER A 223 8.12 -8.69 21.19
N PHE A 224 7.91 -7.90 20.13
CA PHE A 224 6.70 -8.00 19.29
C PHE A 224 6.49 -9.41 18.72
N SER A 225 7.56 -10.11 18.32
CA SER A 225 7.46 -11.49 17.82
C SER A 225 6.97 -12.51 18.86
N LYS A 226 7.13 -12.22 20.16
CA LYS A 226 6.81 -13.15 21.25
C LYS A 226 5.41 -12.95 21.83
N PHE A 227 4.81 -11.77 21.66
CA PHE A 227 3.56 -11.40 22.32
C PHE A 227 2.36 -11.22 21.37
N ASP A 228 2.59 -10.96 20.08
CA ASP A 228 1.52 -10.65 19.10
C ASP A 228 1.45 -11.63 17.90
N ALA A 229 2.13 -12.78 17.97
CA ALA A 229 2.17 -13.82 16.92
C ALA A 229 1.23 -15.01 17.17
#